data_AF-A0A1M5E0Y7-F1
#
_entry.id   AF-A0A1M5E0Y7-F1
#
_cell.length_a   1.000
_cell.length_b   1.000
_cell.length_c   1.000
_cell.angle_alpha   90.00
_cell.angle_beta   90.00
_cell.angle_gamma   90.00
#
_symmetry.space_group_name_H-M   'P 1'
#
loop_
_entity.id
_entity.type
_entity.pdbx_description
1 polymer ?
#
loop_
_entity_poly.entity_id
_entity_poly.type
_entity_poly.pdbx_seq_one_letter_code
_entity_poly.pdbx_strand_id
1 'polypeptide(L)'
;MKSTELLGVGLRLVGVYGIVKSAQFLVSAVTSLSSYFSAEYGEQFNGWFLMHAGALLFMIASSAILINFPGTVAIWLLPKTETSGADLSQPAKDLQTTGLTILGFFVLTYAIPEFVQNLYMWWQAKGITVLNEIVKPRERFAEVLYSGIQLALGLFLVLQAKGISALVARLRYDGTYSQ
;
A
#
# COMPACT_ATOMS: atom_id res chain seq x y z
N MET A 1 -7.79 -8.42 -25.19
CA MET A 1 -8.08 -7.45 -24.13
C MET A 1 -6.87 -6.55 -24.00
N LYS A 2 -7.03 -5.24 -24.05
CA LYS A 2 -5.87 -4.32 -23.97
C LYS A 2 -5.31 -4.40 -22.55
N SER A 3 -3.98 -4.44 -22.36
CA SER A 3 -3.34 -4.56 -21.04
C SER A 3 -3.82 -3.52 -20.02
N THR A 4 -4.29 -2.36 -20.51
CA THR A 4 -4.95 -1.29 -19.73
C THR A 4 -6.29 -1.71 -19.12
N GLU A 5 -7.07 -2.54 -19.79
CA GLU A 5 -8.36 -3.05 -19.27
C GLU A 5 -8.14 -4.03 -18.13
N LEU A 6 -7.14 -4.91 -18.27
CA LEU A 6 -6.78 -5.87 -17.23
C LEU A 6 -6.22 -5.18 -15.99
N LEU A 7 -5.32 -4.20 -16.17
CA LEU A 7 -4.83 -3.35 -15.08
C LEU A 7 -5.98 -2.60 -14.41
N GLY A 8 -6.93 -2.08 -15.19
CA GLY A 8 -8.09 -1.37 -14.67
C GLY A 8 -9.00 -2.26 -13.80
N VAL A 9 -9.23 -3.52 -14.21
CA VAL A 9 -9.98 -4.49 -13.40
C VAL A 9 -9.24 -4.82 -12.10
N GLY A 10 -7.92 -5.02 -12.18
CA GLY A 10 -7.09 -5.26 -10.99
C GLY A 10 -7.13 -4.10 -9.99
N LEU A 11 -6.99 -2.87 -10.47
CA LEU A 11 -7.07 -1.67 -9.63
C LEU A 11 -8.44 -1.52 -8.97
N ARG A 12 -9.54 -1.86 -9.66
CA ARG A 12 -10.88 -1.89 -9.05
C ARG A 12 -10.97 -2.89 -7.90
N LEU A 13 -10.42 -4.10 -8.08
CA LEU A 13 -10.40 -5.11 -7.02
C LEU A 13 -9.60 -4.63 -5.81
N VAL A 14 -8.46 -3.99 -6.03
CA VAL A 14 -7.67 -3.36 -4.95
C VAL A 14 -8.48 -2.26 -4.25
N GLY A 15 -9.19 -1.42 -5.00
CA GLY A 15 -10.06 -0.40 -4.42
C GLY A 15 -11.20 -0.98 -3.58
N VAL A 16 -11.88 -2.03 -4.05
CA VAL A 16 -12.92 -2.74 -3.27
C VAL A 16 -12.34 -3.33 -1.99
N TYR A 17 -11.16 -3.95 -2.07
CA TYR A 17 -10.46 -4.45 -0.89
C TYR A 17 -10.09 -3.31 0.08
N GLY A 18 -9.67 -2.15 -0.45
CA GLY A 18 -9.36 -0.96 0.32
C GLY A 18 -10.55 -0.44 1.14
N ILE A 19 -11.77 -0.55 0.62
CA ILE A 19 -12.99 -0.24 1.39
C ILE A 19 -13.16 -1.20 2.57
N VAL A 20 -12.98 -2.51 2.37
CA VAL A 20 -13.04 -3.51 3.45
C VAL A 20 -11.98 -3.21 4.51
N LYS A 21 -10.76 -2.85 4.10
CA LYS A 21 -9.69 -2.46 5.02
C LYS A 21 -9.97 -1.17 5.76
N SER A 22 -10.61 -0.19 5.12
CA SER A 22 -11.04 1.05 5.77
C SER A 22 -12.04 0.77 6.89
N ALA A 23 -12.96 -0.19 6.68
CA ALA A 23 -13.89 -0.61 7.73
C ALA A 23 -13.17 -1.30 8.91
N GLN A 24 -12.20 -2.19 8.64
CA GLN A 24 -11.37 -2.79 9.70
C GLN A 24 -10.59 -1.73 10.49
N PHE A 25 -10.02 -0.74 9.78
CA PHE A 25 -9.29 0.36 10.39
C PHE A 25 -10.21 1.21 11.29
N LEU A 26 -11.43 1.52 10.83
CA LEU A 26 -12.41 2.24 11.63
C LEU A 26 -12.75 1.49 12.93
N VAL A 27 -12.97 0.17 12.87
CA VAL A 27 -13.21 -0.65 14.06
C VAL A 27 -12.03 -0.55 15.02
N SER A 28 -10.79 -0.67 14.52
CA SER A 28 -9.58 -0.53 15.33
C SER A 28 -9.42 0.86 15.96
N ALA A 29 -9.81 1.92 15.24
CA ALA A 29 -9.77 3.27 15.75
C ALA A 29 -10.80 3.46 16.88
N VAL A 30 -12.03 2.95 16.71
CA VAL A 30 -13.09 3.04 17.73
C VAL A 30 -12.75 2.25 18.99
N THR A 31 -12.15 1.07 18.88
CA THR A 31 -11.73 0.31 20.08
C THR A 31 -10.63 1.04 20.86
N SER A 32 -9.70 1.68 20.14
CA SER A 32 -8.62 2.47 20.73
C SER A 32 -9.12 3.76 21.40
N LEU A 33 -10.24 4.32 20.94
CA LEU A 33 -10.86 5.53 21.47
C LEU A 33 -11.14 5.45 22.98
N SER A 34 -11.52 4.27 23.47
CA SER A 34 -11.83 4.02 24.88
C SER A 34 -10.66 4.33 25.82
N SER A 35 -9.41 4.19 25.34
CA SER A 35 -8.21 4.51 26.12
C SER A 35 -8.01 6.01 26.30
N TYR A 36 -8.45 6.83 25.33
CA TYR A 36 -8.24 8.28 25.33
C TYR A 36 -9.32 9.08 26.08
N PHE A 37 -10.49 8.46 26.36
CA PHE A 37 -11.51 9.08 27.21
C PHE A 37 -11.21 8.97 28.72
N SER A 38 -10.16 8.24 29.10
CA SER A 38 -9.63 8.31 30.46
C SER A 38 -8.93 9.66 30.68
N ALA A 39 -9.11 10.27 31.86
CA ALA A 39 -8.74 11.67 32.16
C ALA A 39 -7.24 12.02 31.96
N GLU A 40 -6.39 11.03 31.71
CA GLU A 40 -4.94 11.15 31.58
C GLU A 40 -4.48 11.50 30.14
N TYR A 41 -5.30 11.25 29.12
CA TYR A 41 -4.93 11.41 27.70
C TYR A 41 -5.71 12.50 26.93
N GLY A 42 -6.52 13.29 27.63
CA GLY A 42 -7.42 14.28 27.03
C GLY A 42 -6.73 15.33 26.15
N GLU A 43 -5.50 15.75 26.50
CA GLU A 43 -4.75 16.72 25.68
C GLU A 43 -4.24 16.15 24.36
N GLN A 44 -4.05 14.83 24.27
CA GLN A 44 -3.53 14.15 23.08
C GLN A 44 -4.65 13.65 22.15
N PHE A 45 -5.91 13.75 22.59
CA PHE A 45 -7.09 13.32 21.83
C PHE A 45 -7.19 13.97 20.45
N ASN A 46 -6.94 15.28 20.36
CA ASN A 46 -7.04 16.02 19.10
C ASN A 46 -6.04 15.50 18.04
N GLY A 47 -4.80 15.25 18.43
CA GLY A 47 -3.77 14.71 17.54
C GLY A 47 -4.10 13.29 17.08
N TRP A 48 -4.56 12.45 18.01
CA TRP A 48 -4.96 11.08 17.71
C TRP A 48 -6.16 11.05 16.75
N PHE A 49 -7.16 11.89 16.99
CA PHE A 49 -8.36 12.02 16.17
C PHE A 49 -8.01 12.50 14.76
N LEU A 50 -7.25 13.60 14.63
CA LEU A 50 -6.81 14.14 13.35
C LEU A 50 -6.08 13.08 12.51
N MET A 51 -5.21 12.28 13.13
CA MET A 51 -4.48 11.26 12.40
C MET A 51 -5.36 10.09 11.96
N HIS A 52 -6.18 9.53 12.85
CA HIS A 52 -7.02 8.38 12.50
C HIS A 52 -8.12 8.78 11.51
N ALA A 53 -8.73 9.95 11.69
CA ALA A 53 -9.69 10.50 10.72
C ALA A 53 -9.01 10.77 9.37
N GLY A 54 -7.82 11.39 9.37
CA GLY A 54 -7.05 11.66 8.16
C GLY A 54 -6.64 10.39 7.41
N ALA A 55 -6.13 9.38 8.12
CA ALA A 55 -5.76 8.09 7.55
C ALA A 55 -6.98 7.36 6.97
N LEU A 56 -8.11 7.35 7.70
CA LEU A 56 -9.35 6.75 7.21
C LEU A 56 -9.87 7.46 5.95
N LEU A 57 -9.90 8.79 5.94
CA LEU A 57 -10.29 9.57 4.77
C LEU A 57 -9.37 9.29 3.58
N PHE A 58 -8.07 9.18 3.81
CA PHE A 58 -7.11 8.83 2.76
C PHE A 58 -7.36 7.43 2.20
N MET A 59 -7.62 6.43 3.05
CA MET A 59 -7.94 5.06 2.61
C MET A 59 -9.23 5.02 1.80
N ILE A 60 -10.28 5.71 2.25
CA ILE A 60 -11.57 5.77 1.53
C ILE A 60 -11.41 6.51 0.20
N ALA A 61 -10.73 7.66 0.20
CA ALA A 61 -10.50 8.45 -1.01
C ALA A 61 -9.67 7.69 -2.05
N SER A 62 -8.55 7.09 -1.64
CA SER A 62 -7.72 6.28 -2.55
C SER A 62 -8.49 5.07 -3.10
N SER A 63 -9.28 4.39 -2.27
CA SER A 63 -10.15 3.30 -2.70
C SER A 63 -11.21 3.75 -3.70
N ALA A 64 -11.86 4.90 -3.45
CA ALA A 64 -12.86 5.47 -4.35
C ALA A 64 -12.24 5.90 -5.69
N ILE A 65 -11.02 6.44 -5.69
CA ILE A 65 -10.27 6.78 -6.91
C ILE A 65 -9.98 5.52 -7.72
N LEU A 66 -9.52 4.45 -7.07
CA LEU A 66 -9.21 3.18 -7.74
C LEU A 66 -10.46 2.49 -8.34
N ILE A 67 -11.62 2.64 -7.70
CA ILE A 67 -12.89 2.07 -8.20
C ILE A 67 -13.45 2.89 -9.37
N ASN A 68 -13.52 4.22 -9.21
CA ASN A 68 -14.20 5.11 -10.15
C ASN A 68 -13.31 5.52 -11.34
N PHE A 69 -12.00 5.64 -11.13
CA PHE A 69 -11.05 6.11 -12.14
C PHE A 69 -9.87 5.15 -12.38
N PRO A 70 -10.11 3.83 -12.53
CA PRO A 70 -9.02 2.87 -12.72
C PRO A 70 -8.25 3.11 -14.02
N GLY A 71 -8.93 3.60 -15.06
CA GLY A 71 -8.30 3.91 -16.35
C GLY A 71 -7.32 5.08 -16.25
N THR A 72 -7.67 6.14 -15.51
CA THR A 72 -6.79 7.29 -15.28
C THR A 72 -5.55 6.87 -14.51
N VAL A 73 -5.73 6.06 -13.46
CA VAL A 73 -4.62 5.53 -12.65
C VAL A 73 -3.74 4.59 -13.49
N ALA A 74 -4.35 3.71 -14.29
CA ALA A 74 -3.65 2.81 -15.20
C ALA A 74 -2.81 3.56 -16.25
N ILE A 75 -3.35 4.65 -16.82
CA ILE A 75 -2.64 5.50 -17.80
C ILE A 75 -1.51 6.29 -17.13
N TRP A 76 -1.67 6.66 -15.86
CA TRP A 76 -0.61 7.35 -15.11
C TRP A 76 0.54 6.41 -14.74
N LEU A 77 0.23 5.13 -14.51
CA LEU A 77 1.19 4.08 -14.16
C LEU A 77 1.92 3.48 -15.35
N LEU A 78 1.24 3.38 -16.50
CA LEU A 78 1.85 2.94 -17.73
C LEU A 78 2.52 4.15 -18.39
N PRO A 79 3.83 4.10 -18.71
CA PRO A 79 4.43 5.18 -19.48
C PRO A 79 3.65 5.36 -20.78
N LYS A 80 3.47 6.60 -21.22
CA LYS A 80 2.91 6.97 -22.52
C LYS A 80 3.76 6.34 -23.62
N THR A 81 3.58 5.06 -23.87
CA THR A 81 4.07 4.44 -25.09
C THR A 81 3.24 5.06 -26.18
N GLU A 82 3.91 5.81 -27.05
CA GLU A 82 3.39 6.13 -28.36
C GLU A 82 2.68 4.89 -28.90
N THR A 83 1.55 5.12 -29.54
CA THR A 83 0.79 4.17 -30.35
C THR A 83 1.64 3.65 -31.52
N SER A 84 2.83 3.11 -31.26
CA SER A 84 3.48 2.16 -32.14
C SER A 84 2.91 0.81 -31.77
N GLY A 85 2.32 0.15 -32.77
CA GLY A 85 1.44 -1.00 -32.62
C GLY A 85 1.90 -1.98 -31.56
N ALA A 86 0.94 -2.47 -30.77
CA ALA A 86 1.17 -3.58 -29.87
C ALA A 86 1.82 -4.72 -30.66
N ASP A 87 3.14 -4.85 -30.52
CA ASP A 87 3.85 -6.02 -30.98
C ASP A 87 3.37 -7.14 -30.06
N LEU A 88 2.37 -7.90 -30.53
CA LEU A 88 1.73 -9.02 -29.84
C LEU A 88 2.69 -10.20 -29.62
N SER A 89 3.99 -9.98 -29.78
CA SER A 89 5.05 -10.98 -29.66
C SER A 89 5.33 -11.39 -28.20
N GLN A 90 4.89 -10.65 -27.18
CA GLN A 90 5.13 -10.99 -25.75
C GLN A 90 3.96 -10.76 -24.77
N PRO A 91 2.77 -11.35 -24.97
CA PRO A 91 1.62 -11.20 -24.06
C PRO A 91 1.91 -11.64 -22.60
N ALA A 92 2.86 -12.56 -22.41
CA ALA A 92 3.27 -13.02 -21.07
C ALA A 92 3.98 -11.93 -20.25
N LYS A 93 4.78 -11.07 -20.88
CA LYS A 93 5.55 -10.00 -20.21
C LYS A 93 4.65 -8.84 -19.78
N ASP A 94 3.67 -8.52 -20.62
CA ASP A 94 2.66 -7.51 -20.32
C ASP A 94 1.73 -7.94 -19.18
N LEU A 95 1.31 -9.22 -19.18
CA LEU A 95 0.53 -9.80 -18.09
C LEU A 95 1.30 -9.80 -16.78
N GLN A 96 2.58 -10.17 -16.81
CA GLN A 96 3.44 -10.18 -15.64
C GLN A 96 3.66 -8.78 -15.06
N THR A 97 3.92 -7.79 -15.92
CA THR A 97 4.09 -6.41 -15.51
C THR A 97 2.80 -5.88 -14.88
N THR A 98 1.65 -6.17 -15.50
CA THR A 98 0.32 -5.79 -14.99
C THR A 98 0.06 -6.42 -13.61
N GLY A 99 0.34 -7.71 -13.45
CA GLY A 99 0.17 -8.41 -12.17
C GLY A 99 1.05 -7.86 -11.05
N LEU A 100 2.33 -7.57 -11.34
CA LEU A 100 3.26 -6.96 -10.37
C LEU A 100 2.79 -5.57 -9.93
N THR A 101 2.29 -4.75 -10.86
CA THR A 101 1.74 -3.43 -10.54
C THR A 101 0.50 -3.53 -9.65
N ILE A 102 -0.43 -4.46 -9.95
CA ILE A 102 -1.62 -4.69 -9.11
C ILE A 102 -1.21 -5.13 -7.70
N LEU A 103 -0.24 -6.05 -7.61
CA LEU A 103 0.26 -6.55 -6.33
C LEU A 103 0.96 -5.44 -5.53
N GLY A 104 1.75 -4.60 -6.19
CA GLY A 104 2.36 -3.43 -5.55
C GLY A 104 1.32 -2.45 -5.00
N PHE A 105 0.26 -2.16 -5.76
CA PHE A 105 -0.86 -1.33 -5.28
C PHE A 105 -1.57 -1.96 -4.09
N PHE A 106 -1.83 -3.26 -4.16
CA PHE A 106 -2.41 -4.03 -3.07
C PHE A 106 -1.58 -3.90 -1.79
N VAL A 107 -0.25 -4.02 -1.90
CA VAL A 107 0.68 -3.82 -0.77
C VAL A 107 0.59 -2.40 -0.22
N LEU A 108 0.61 -1.39 -1.09
CA LEU A 108 0.57 0.01 -0.69
C LEU A 108 -0.73 0.40 0.03
N THR A 109 -1.86 -0.21 -0.33
CA THR A 109 -3.17 0.08 0.29
C THR A 109 -3.17 -0.14 1.80
N TYR A 110 -2.42 -1.13 2.31
CA TYR A 110 -2.29 -1.35 3.76
C TYR A 110 -0.97 -0.83 4.34
N ALA A 111 0.13 -0.88 3.59
CA ALA A 111 1.43 -0.46 4.09
C ALA A 111 1.50 1.05 4.41
N ILE A 112 0.82 1.90 3.63
CA ILE A 112 0.77 3.35 3.88
C ILE A 112 0.08 3.67 5.22
N PRO A 113 -1.19 3.28 5.45
CA PRO A 113 -1.85 3.59 6.72
C PRO A 113 -1.15 2.93 7.92
N GLU A 114 -0.65 1.70 7.77
CA GLU A 114 0.09 0.99 8.83
C GLU A 114 1.39 1.72 9.20
N PHE A 115 2.17 2.17 8.21
CA PHE A 115 3.39 2.94 8.46
C PHE A 115 3.10 4.26 9.18
N VAL A 116 2.09 5.01 8.73
CA VAL A 116 1.70 6.28 9.37
C VAL A 116 1.25 6.05 10.82
N GLN A 117 0.45 5.02 11.05
CA GLN A 117 -0.01 4.66 12.39
C GLN A 117 1.15 4.29 13.32
N ASN A 118 2.05 3.41 12.87
CA ASN A 118 3.21 2.96 13.64
C ASN A 118 4.17 4.12 13.93
N LEU A 119 4.41 5.00 12.94
CA LEU A 119 5.27 6.16 13.10
C LEU A 119 4.74 7.12 14.18
N TYR A 120 3.44 7.35 14.20
CA TYR A 120 2.81 8.19 15.20
C TYR A 120 2.78 7.56 16.58
N MET A 121 2.49 6.25 16.69
CA MET A 121 2.57 5.55 17.97
C MET A 121 4.00 5.60 18.54
N TRP A 122 5.02 5.44 17.70
CA TRP A 122 6.41 5.60 18.10
C TRP A 122 6.73 7.02 18.55
N TRP A 123 6.20 8.04 17.87
CA TRP A 123 6.39 9.43 18.27
C TRP A 123 5.72 9.75 19.61
N GLN A 124 4.49 9.27 19.84
CA GLN A 124 3.80 9.42 21.13
C GLN A 124 4.51 8.70 22.27
N ALA A 125 5.03 7.50 22.03
CA ALA A 125 5.75 6.73 23.05
C ALA A 125 6.99 7.46 23.60
N LYS A 126 7.60 8.36 22.82
CA LYS A 126 8.70 9.20 23.31
C LYS A 126 8.26 10.28 24.31
N GLY A 127 7.00 10.70 24.27
CA GLY A 127 6.46 11.78 25.10
C GLY A 127 5.84 11.32 26.43
N ILE A 128 5.60 10.01 26.61
CA ILE A 128 4.91 9.47 27.78
C ILE A 128 5.82 8.47 28.50
N THR A 129 6.29 8.84 29.69
CA THR A 129 7.22 8.04 30.51
C THR A 129 6.65 6.67 30.89
N VAL A 130 5.34 6.59 31.16
CA VAL A 130 4.62 5.35 31.51
C VAL A 130 4.55 4.38 30.33
N LEU A 131 4.45 4.87 29.09
CA LEU A 131 4.41 4.02 27.89
C LEU A 131 5.78 3.39 27.60
N ASN A 132 6.89 4.07 27.93
CA ASN A 132 8.24 3.52 27.75
C ASN A 132 8.56 2.35 28.70
N GLU A 133 7.89 2.27 29.85
CA GLU A 133 8.09 1.17 30.81
C GLU A 133 7.23 -0.06 30.47
N ILE A 134 6.04 0.15 29.90
CA ILE A 134 5.11 -0.94 29.53
C ILE A 134 5.40 -1.48 28.13
N VAL A 135 5.78 -0.61 27.20
CA VAL A 135 6.01 -0.94 25.80
C VAL A 135 7.51 -0.80 25.52
N LYS A 136 8.18 -1.92 25.27
CA LYS A 136 9.62 -1.92 24.98
C LYS A 136 9.88 -1.06 23.72
N PRO A 137 10.64 0.04 23.81
CA PRO A 137 10.85 0.98 22.70
C PRO A 137 11.42 0.30 21.43
N ARG A 138 12.15 -0.81 21.63
CA ARG A 138 12.74 -1.62 20.57
C ARG A 138 11.69 -2.37 19.72
N GLU A 139 10.58 -2.80 20.32
CA GLU A 139 9.50 -3.50 19.62
C GLU A 139 8.73 -2.52 18.72
N ARG A 140 8.44 -1.31 19.21
CA ARG A 140 7.81 -0.26 18.40
C ARG A 140 8.67 0.22 17.24
N PHE A 141 9.99 0.33 17.44
CA PHE A 141 10.89 0.65 16.33
C PHE A 141 10.91 -0.45 15.27
N ALA A 142 10.81 -1.72 15.67
CA ALA A 142 10.70 -2.83 14.74
C ALA A 142 9.40 -2.79 13.92
N GLU A 143 8.27 -2.37 14.50
CA GLU A 143 6.99 -2.18 13.78
C GLU A 143 7.07 -1.07 12.72
N VAL A 144 7.74 0.04 13.03
CA VAL A 144 8.01 1.13 12.07
C VAL A 144 8.91 0.65 10.94
N LEU A 145 9.97 -0.11 11.25
CA LEU A 145 10.84 -0.69 10.22
C LEU A 145 10.11 -1.70 9.35
N TYR A 146 9.31 -2.58 9.94
CA TYR A 146 8.53 -3.59 9.23
C TYR A 146 7.56 -2.95 8.23
N SER A 147 6.75 -1.99 8.70
CA SER A 147 5.82 -1.25 7.84
C SER A 147 6.55 -0.38 6.80
N GLY A 148 7.72 0.16 7.13
CA GLY A 148 8.58 0.87 6.18
C GLY A 148 9.11 -0.03 5.06
N ILE A 149 9.53 -1.26 5.38
CA ILE A 149 9.95 -2.26 4.40
C ILE A 149 8.79 -2.66 3.49
N GLN A 150 7.60 -2.87 4.03
CA GLN A 150 6.42 -3.17 3.22
C GLN A 150 6.08 -2.03 2.26
N LEU A 151 6.16 -0.79 2.73
CA LEU A 151 5.92 0.40 1.91
C LEU A 151 6.95 0.51 0.78
N ALA A 152 8.23 0.29 1.09
CA ALA A 152 9.30 0.24 0.10
C ALA A 152 9.08 -0.88 -0.92
N LEU A 153 8.65 -2.06 -0.48
CA LEU A 153 8.38 -3.20 -1.34
C LEU A 153 7.17 -2.95 -2.25
N GLY A 154 6.09 -2.35 -1.73
CA GLY A 154 4.94 -1.92 -2.52
C GLY A 154 5.32 -0.91 -3.60
N LEU A 155 6.09 0.13 -3.23
CA LEU A 155 6.61 1.12 -4.18
C LEU A 155 7.53 0.48 -5.22
N PHE A 156 8.41 -0.42 -4.80
CA PHE A 156 9.33 -1.12 -5.67
C PHE A 156 8.58 -1.96 -6.71
N LEU A 157 7.54 -2.69 -6.30
CA LEU A 157 6.69 -3.47 -7.21
C LEU A 157 5.93 -2.59 -8.21
N VAL A 158 5.45 -1.42 -7.78
CA VAL A 158 4.75 -0.48 -8.67
C VAL A 158 5.71 0.18 -9.67
N LEU A 159 6.88 0.62 -9.22
CA LEU A 159 7.82 1.42 -10.02
C LEU A 159 8.77 0.57 -10.88
N GLN A 160 9.16 -0.62 -10.42
CA GLN A 160 10.08 -1.52 -11.14
C GLN A 160 9.40 -2.75 -11.77
N ALA A 161 8.06 -2.74 -11.94
CA ALA A 161 7.33 -3.84 -12.55
C ALA A 161 7.95 -4.34 -13.88
N LYS A 162 8.50 -3.43 -14.70
CA LYS A 162 9.20 -3.76 -15.96
C LYS A 162 10.61 -4.34 -15.76
N GLY A 163 11.35 -3.90 -14.75
CA GLY A 163 12.69 -4.41 -14.44
C GLY A 163 12.64 -5.82 -13.86
N ILE A 164 11.66 -6.06 -12.98
CA ILE A 164 11.40 -7.38 -12.38
C ILE A 164 10.88 -8.34 -13.45
N SER A 165 9.96 -7.92 -14.34
CA SER A 165 9.49 -8.79 -15.42
C SER A 165 10.59 -9.15 -16.42
N ALA A 166 11.54 -8.24 -16.69
CA ALA A 166 12.74 -8.54 -17.49
C ALA A 166 13.69 -9.51 -16.79
N LEU A 167 13.89 -9.40 -15.47
CA LEU A 167 14.70 -10.31 -14.67
C LEU A 167 14.10 -11.72 -14.59
N VAL A 168 12.79 -11.81 -14.35
CA VAL A 168 12.09 -13.11 -14.32
C VAL A 168 12.04 -13.75 -15.70
N ALA A 169 11.87 -12.96 -16.77
CA ALA A 169 12.00 -13.48 -18.12
C ALA A 169 13.40 -14.05 -18.37
N ARG A 170 14.47 -13.35 -17.97
CA ARG A 170 15.85 -13.86 -18.06
C ARG A 170 16.02 -15.17 -17.28
N LEU A 171 15.59 -15.23 -16.03
CA LEU A 171 15.64 -16.46 -15.23
C LEU A 171 14.83 -17.61 -15.84
N ARG A 172 13.73 -17.31 -16.53
CA ARG A 172 12.88 -18.32 -17.18
C ARG A 172 13.43 -18.83 -18.50
N TYR A 173 14.18 -18.01 -19.25
CA TYR A 173 14.78 -18.39 -20.53
C TYR A 173 16.23 -18.89 -20.40
N ASP A 174 16.98 -18.46 -19.38
CA ASP A 174 18.33 -18.95 -19.09
C ASP A 174 18.31 -20.35 -18.43
N GLY A 175 17.16 -20.81 -17.94
CA GLY A 175 16.96 -22.17 -17.44
C GLY A 175 16.70 -23.23 -18.53
N THR A 176 16.47 -22.83 -19.78
CA THR A 176 16.13 -23.74 -20.89
C THR A 176 17.22 -23.91 -21.94
N TYR A 177 18.40 -23.31 -21.75
CA TYR A 177 19.57 -23.46 -22.61
C TYR A 177 20.84 -23.86 -21.83
N SER A 178 20.73 -24.79 -20.88
CA SER A 178 21.89 -25.58 -20.45
C SER A 178 21.70 -27.05 -20.87
N GLN A 179 22.12 -27.31 -22.12
CA GLN A 179 22.45 -28.59 -22.75
C GLN A 179 21.40 -29.71 -22.77
#